data_AF-A0A4Z0M267-F1
#
_entry.id   AF-A0A4Z0M267-F1
#
_cell.length_a   1.000
_cell.length_b   1.000
_cell.length_c   1.000
_cell.angle_alpha   90.00
_cell.angle_beta   90.00
_cell.angle_gamma   90.00
#
_symmetry.space_group_name_H-M   'P 1'
#
loop_
_entity.id
_entity.type
_entity.pdbx_description
1 polymer ?
#
loop_
_entity_poly.entity_id
_entity_poly.type
_entity_poly.pdbx_seq_one_letter_code
_entity_poly.pdbx_strand_id
1 'polypeptide(L)'
;MNRPMLATSVALLLLHAHSQADVVYTEDLIVQGSLCAGNDCADPETFAFDVLRLKGDDPVLRFEDTSDTGSFPAQDWLMGVTNDALTLPQLFIRRDDTGAPLLILESGSDAGVAIGEGAALESGAVSVGDSGSERRIMHVADGVDPSDAATLGQMDAAVDVLRADVAAELAADRAEIDAQISATQDEIDALTARLDALETTLGI
;
A
#
# COMPACT_ATOMS: atom_id res chain seq x y z
N MET A 1 -83.46 9.63 51.83
CA MET A 1 -82.76 8.34 52.02
C MET A 1 -81.72 8.19 50.92
N ASN A 2 -80.47 7.99 51.33
CA ASN A 2 -79.26 7.81 50.54
C ASN A 2 -79.40 6.91 49.30
N ARG A 3 -78.69 7.25 48.21
CA ARG A 3 -77.58 6.45 47.65
C ARG A 3 -76.75 7.25 46.62
N PRO A 4 -75.46 6.89 46.41
CA PRO A 4 -74.39 7.77 45.92
C PRO A 4 -73.76 7.28 44.59
N MET A 5 -72.65 7.93 44.21
CA MET A 5 -71.48 7.40 43.49
C MET A 5 -71.19 7.88 42.05
N LEU A 6 -69.96 8.41 41.96
CA LEU A 6 -68.98 8.35 40.86
C LEU A 6 -69.26 9.12 39.57
N ALA A 7 -68.80 10.38 39.55
CA ALA A 7 -68.26 10.99 38.35
C ALA A 7 -66.74 10.75 38.33
N THR A 8 -66.33 9.65 37.70
CA THR A 8 -64.92 9.29 37.45
C THR A 8 -64.39 10.17 36.33
N SER A 9 -63.69 11.25 36.65
CA SER A 9 -62.92 12.03 35.67
C SER A 9 -61.70 11.22 35.25
N VAL A 10 -61.79 10.56 34.09
CA VAL A 10 -60.66 9.94 33.41
C VAL A 10 -59.81 11.05 32.81
N ALA A 11 -58.72 11.41 33.48
CA ALA A 11 -57.66 12.21 32.89
C ALA A 11 -56.89 11.33 31.90
N LEU A 12 -57.27 11.41 30.62
CA LEU A 12 -56.53 10.78 29.53
C LEU A 12 -55.23 11.58 29.30
N LEU A 13 -54.17 11.20 30.02
CA LEU A 13 -52.81 11.63 29.71
C LEU A 13 -52.51 11.22 28.27
N LEU A 14 -52.40 12.21 27.38
CA LEU A 14 -51.86 12.07 26.04
C LEU A 14 -50.38 11.68 26.15
N LEU A 15 -50.11 10.38 26.30
CA LEU A 15 -48.82 9.81 25.92
C LEU A 15 -48.68 10.03 24.42
N HIS A 16 -47.93 11.06 24.03
CA HIS A 16 -47.52 11.25 22.65
C HIS A 16 -46.52 10.13 22.33
N ALA A 17 -47.05 9.03 21.79
CA ALA A 17 -46.23 8.01 21.16
C ALA A 17 -45.44 8.70 20.05
N HIS A 18 -44.13 8.84 20.23
CA HIS A 18 -43.24 9.27 19.16
C HIS A 18 -43.21 8.13 18.15
N SER A 19 -44.04 8.24 17.12
CA SER A 19 -43.97 7.34 15.98
C SER A 19 -42.68 7.65 15.23
N GLN A 20 -41.67 6.81 15.42
CA GLN A 20 -40.46 6.83 14.57
C GLN A 20 -40.84 6.19 13.23
N ALA A 21 -41.39 7.00 12.33
CA ALA A 21 -41.60 6.60 10.95
C ALA A 21 -40.50 7.24 10.11
N ASP A 22 -39.72 6.43 9.41
CA ASP A 22 -38.69 6.91 8.50
C ASP A 22 -39.33 7.51 7.25
N VAL A 23 -38.69 8.54 6.70
CA VAL A 23 -39.05 9.07 5.38
C VAL A 23 -38.41 8.19 4.32
N VAL A 24 -39.23 7.44 3.58
CA VAL A 24 -38.79 6.61 2.47
C VAL A 24 -39.18 7.29 1.15
N TYR A 25 -38.18 7.60 0.32
CA TYR A 25 -38.41 8.03 -1.06
C TYR A 25 -38.40 6.78 -1.95
N THR A 26 -39.54 6.47 -2.55
CA THR A 26 -39.69 5.29 -3.44
C THR A 26 -39.25 5.55 -4.88
N GLU A 27 -38.71 6.74 -5.15
CA GLU A 27 -38.25 7.23 -6.44
C GLU A 27 -36.92 7.98 -6.25
N ASP A 28 -36.29 8.42 -7.33
CA ASP A 28 -35.03 9.17 -7.29
C ASP A 28 -35.16 10.49 -6.49
N LEU A 29 -34.21 10.73 -5.58
CA LEU A 29 -34.10 11.98 -4.84
C LEU A 29 -33.13 12.94 -5.54
N ILE A 30 -33.66 14.05 -6.06
CA ILE A 30 -32.86 15.14 -6.63
C ILE A 30 -32.86 16.32 -5.66
N VAL A 31 -31.70 16.62 -5.07
CA VAL A 31 -31.51 17.80 -4.21
C VAL A 31 -30.88 18.92 -5.03
N GLN A 32 -31.61 20.03 -5.22
CA GLN A 32 -31.05 21.25 -5.81
C GLN A 32 -30.45 22.13 -4.71
N GLY A 33 -29.14 22.38 -4.77
CA GLY A 33 -28.39 23.09 -3.73
C GLY A 33 -27.37 22.16 -3.05
N SER A 34 -27.31 22.20 -1.72
CA SER A 34 -26.39 21.36 -0.94
C SER A 34 -27.13 20.51 0.09
N LEU A 35 -26.62 19.30 0.35
CA LEU A 35 -27.13 18.36 1.34
C LEU A 35 -26.14 18.22 2.51
N CYS A 36 -26.62 18.35 3.74
CA CYS A 36 -25.89 17.90 4.93
C CYS A 36 -26.56 16.65 5.48
N ALA A 37 -25.79 15.59 5.70
CA ALA A 37 -26.26 14.37 6.33
C ALA A 37 -25.37 14.01 7.52
N GLY A 38 -26.00 13.60 8.62
CA GLY A 38 -25.34 13.20 9.87
C GLY A 38 -25.75 14.06 11.07
N ASN A 39 -25.40 13.60 12.26
CA ASN A 39 -25.91 14.15 13.52
C ASN A 39 -25.38 15.56 13.83
N ASP A 40 -24.26 15.95 13.22
CA ASP A 40 -23.61 17.24 13.46
C ASP A 40 -23.97 18.29 12.40
N CYS A 41 -24.96 18.01 11.55
CA CYS A 41 -25.57 19.01 10.70
C CYS A 41 -26.30 20.07 11.54
N ALA A 42 -26.09 21.35 11.20
CA ALA A 42 -26.70 22.47 11.90
C ALA A 42 -27.92 23.03 11.15
N ASP A 43 -28.76 23.79 11.87
CA ASP A 43 -29.84 24.60 11.26
C ASP A 43 -29.74 26.07 11.73
N PRO A 44 -29.34 27.03 10.86
CA PRO A 44 -29.00 26.85 9.44
C PRO A 44 -27.56 26.33 9.21
N GLU A 45 -27.37 25.48 8.21
CA GLU A 45 -26.04 25.01 7.76
C GLU A 45 -25.46 25.96 6.69
N THR A 46 -24.14 26.23 6.74
CA THR A 46 -23.44 27.09 5.77
C THR A 46 -22.53 26.27 4.88
N PHE A 47 -22.87 26.09 3.61
CA PHE A 47 -22.21 25.11 2.73
C PHE A 47 -20.98 25.59 1.96
N ALA A 48 -20.69 26.90 1.90
CA ALA A 48 -19.65 27.44 1.03
C ALA A 48 -19.76 26.89 -0.41
N PHE A 49 -18.78 26.09 -0.87
CA PHE A 49 -18.79 25.42 -2.18
C PHE A 49 -19.12 23.91 -2.10
N ASP A 50 -19.39 23.38 -0.91
CA ASP A 50 -19.66 21.96 -0.71
C ASP A 50 -21.08 21.60 -1.17
N VAL A 51 -21.20 20.61 -2.04
CA VAL A 51 -22.49 20.08 -2.51
C VAL A 51 -23.05 19.03 -1.54
N LEU A 52 -22.18 18.22 -0.94
CA LEU A 52 -22.53 17.21 0.06
C LEU A 52 -21.60 17.33 1.26
N ARG A 53 -22.16 17.39 2.46
CA ARG A 53 -21.43 17.32 3.73
C ARG A 53 -21.91 16.11 4.53
N LEU A 54 -20.96 15.27 4.92
CA LEU A 54 -21.18 14.23 5.91
C LEU A 54 -20.56 14.71 7.22
N LYS A 55 -21.38 14.90 8.26
CA LYS A 55 -20.92 15.46 9.54
C LYS A 55 -21.26 14.50 10.70
N GLY A 56 -20.23 14.13 11.44
CA GLY A 56 -20.25 13.19 12.56
C GLY A 56 -18.82 13.10 13.13
N ASP A 57 -18.65 12.43 14.27
CA ASP A 57 -17.32 12.17 14.85
C ASP A 57 -16.43 11.35 13.88
N ASP A 58 -16.99 10.33 13.23
CA ASP A 58 -16.36 9.53 12.17
C ASP A 58 -17.35 9.34 10.99
N PRO A 59 -17.46 10.29 10.06
CA PRO A 59 -18.41 10.20 8.97
C PRO A 59 -17.97 9.11 7.97
N VAL A 60 -18.89 8.21 7.65
CA VAL A 60 -18.66 7.06 6.77
C VAL A 60 -19.73 6.99 5.70
N LEU A 61 -19.29 6.67 4.48
CA LEU A 61 -20.13 6.20 3.39
C LEU A 61 -20.00 4.67 3.31
N ARG A 62 -21.14 3.97 3.42
CA ARG A 62 -21.23 2.52 3.35
C ARG A 62 -21.68 2.08 1.96
N PHE A 63 -20.98 1.10 1.41
CA PHE A 63 -21.31 0.39 0.18
C PHE A 63 -21.69 -1.03 0.56
N GLU A 64 -22.98 -1.34 0.50
CA GLU A 64 -23.54 -2.64 0.85
C GLU A 64 -23.99 -3.36 -0.43
N ASP A 65 -23.36 -4.50 -0.72
CA ASP A 65 -23.74 -5.40 -1.81
C ASP A 65 -24.87 -6.32 -1.33
N THR A 66 -26.09 -5.99 -1.75
CA THR A 66 -27.31 -6.73 -1.41
C THR A 66 -27.64 -7.87 -2.40
N SER A 67 -26.69 -8.25 -3.26
CA SER A 67 -26.93 -9.32 -4.24
C SER A 67 -26.93 -10.72 -3.58
N ASP A 68 -27.99 -11.50 -3.83
CA ASP A 68 -28.18 -12.85 -3.25
C ASP A 68 -27.70 -14.00 -4.17
N THR A 69 -27.02 -13.67 -5.28
CA THR A 69 -26.55 -14.67 -6.23
C THR A 69 -25.18 -15.20 -5.82
N GLY A 70 -25.07 -16.51 -5.56
CA GLY A 70 -23.89 -17.15 -4.94
C GLY A 70 -22.53 -17.07 -5.67
N SER A 71 -22.41 -16.28 -6.73
CA SER A 71 -21.13 -15.93 -7.38
C SER A 71 -20.62 -14.53 -7.00
N PHE A 72 -21.42 -13.73 -6.29
CA PHE A 72 -21.03 -12.42 -5.76
C PHE A 72 -21.10 -12.55 -4.24
N PRO A 73 -19.98 -12.80 -3.54
CA PRO A 73 -19.99 -12.71 -2.10
C PRO A 73 -20.37 -11.28 -1.72
N ALA A 74 -21.27 -11.10 -0.75
CA ALA A 74 -21.56 -9.79 -0.16
C ALA A 74 -20.25 -9.22 0.42
N GLN A 75 -19.56 -8.43 -0.39
CA GLN A 75 -18.30 -7.79 -0.05
C GLN A 75 -18.61 -6.32 0.14
N ASP A 76 -18.96 -6.00 1.38
CA ASP A 76 -19.36 -4.66 1.75
C ASP A 76 -18.12 -3.83 2.09
N TRP A 77 -18.10 -2.58 1.65
CA TRP A 77 -16.98 -1.66 1.87
C TRP A 77 -17.45 -0.39 2.57
N LEU A 78 -16.53 0.19 3.33
CA LEU A 78 -16.70 1.48 3.97
C LEU A 78 -15.64 2.43 3.44
N MET A 79 -16.04 3.66 3.17
CA MET A 79 -15.12 4.78 2.99
C MET A 79 -15.42 5.82 4.07
N GLY A 80 -14.40 6.30 4.76
CA GLY A 80 -14.60 7.30 5.80
C GLY A 80 -13.35 8.06 6.16
N VAL A 81 -13.54 9.08 6.98
CA VAL A 81 -12.45 9.79 7.63
C VAL A 81 -12.54 9.55 9.13
N THR A 82 -11.40 9.40 9.79
CA THR A 82 -11.34 9.26 11.24
C THR A 82 -10.06 9.88 11.77
N ASN A 83 -10.10 10.32 13.02
CA ASN A 83 -8.95 10.76 13.79
C ASN A 83 -8.79 10.00 15.12
N ASP A 84 -9.58 8.94 15.35
CA ASP A 84 -9.78 8.36 16.69
C ASP A 84 -9.03 7.03 16.91
N ALA A 85 -8.47 6.42 15.87
CA ALA A 85 -7.79 5.12 15.96
C ALA A 85 -6.25 5.18 15.86
N LEU A 86 -5.70 6.28 15.33
CA LEU A 86 -4.27 6.52 15.16
C LEU A 86 -4.05 8.02 15.43
N THR A 87 -2.86 8.42 15.91
CA THR A 87 -2.56 9.80 16.34
C THR A 87 -2.72 10.88 15.26
N LEU A 88 -3.06 10.49 14.02
CA LEU A 88 -3.21 11.36 12.86
C LEU A 88 -4.54 11.08 12.14
N PRO A 89 -5.18 12.12 11.57
CA PRO A 89 -6.36 11.94 10.75
C PRO A 89 -6.05 11.13 9.49
N GLN A 90 -6.93 10.20 9.13
CA GLN A 90 -6.81 9.34 7.95
C GLN A 90 -8.10 9.30 7.13
N LEU A 91 -7.96 9.25 5.81
CA LEU A 91 -9.00 8.77 4.89
C LEU A 91 -8.76 7.27 4.69
N PHE A 92 -9.82 6.47 4.79
CA PHE A 92 -9.71 5.02 4.63
C PHE A 92 -10.76 4.45 3.67
N ILE A 93 -10.38 3.33 3.08
CA ILE A 93 -11.30 2.34 2.51
C ILE A 93 -11.03 1.03 3.24
N ARG A 94 -12.07 0.41 3.78
CA ARG A 94 -11.99 -0.83 4.57
C ARG A 94 -13.06 -1.81 4.11
N ARG A 95 -12.80 -3.10 4.29
CA ARG A 95 -13.87 -4.09 4.26
C ARG A 95 -14.76 -3.90 5.49
N ASP A 96 -16.06 -3.93 5.31
CA ASP A 96 -17.02 -3.78 6.39
C ASP A 96 -17.09 -5.04 7.27
N ASP A 97 -17.04 -6.23 6.64
CA ASP A 97 -17.17 -7.53 7.30
C ASP A 97 -16.04 -7.85 8.29
N THR A 98 -14.83 -7.38 7.95
CA THR A 98 -13.59 -7.73 8.66
C THR A 98 -12.87 -6.52 9.24
N GLY A 99 -13.26 -5.30 8.85
CA GLY A 99 -12.57 -4.07 9.22
C GLY A 99 -11.19 -3.91 8.58
N ALA A 100 -10.78 -4.84 7.70
CA ALA A 100 -9.45 -4.86 7.12
C ALA A 100 -9.24 -3.62 6.21
N PRO A 101 -8.14 -2.85 6.41
CA PRO A 101 -7.83 -1.70 5.56
C PRO A 101 -7.41 -2.14 4.18
N LEU A 102 -8.07 -1.59 3.16
CA LEU A 102 -7.71 -1.75 1.75
C LEU A 102 -6.89 -0.55 1.26
N LEU A 103 -7.23 0.65 1.73
CA LEU A 103 -6.49 1.87 1.47
C LEU A 103 -6.49 2.72 2.74
N ILE A 104 -5.33 3.22 3.12
CA ILE A 104 -5.19 4.24 4.17
C ILE A 104 -4.35 5.37 3.59
N LEU A 105 -4.86 6.60 3.73
CA LEU A 105 -4.15 7.83 3.44
C LEU A 105 -4.07 8.64 4.73
N GLU A 106 -2.88 8.72 5.30
CA GLU A 106 -2.64 9.53 6.49
C GLU A 106 -2.44 11.00 6.11
N SER A 107 -2.70 11.91 7.04
CA SER A 107 -2.39 13.33 6.91
C SER A 107 -1.34 13.76 7.94
N GLY A 108 -0.40 14.62 7.54
CA GLY A 108 0.71 15.04 8.40
C GLY A 108 1.99 15.31 7.61
N SER A 109 3.05 15.76 8.29
CA SER A 109 4.37 16.03 7.69
C SER A 109 5.07 14.76 7.20
N ASP A 110 4.83 13.64 7.87
CA ASP A 110 5.44 12.33 7.58
C ASP A 110 4.36 11.27 7.31
N ALA A 111 3.29 11.70 6.62
CA ALA A 111 2.15 10.86 6.31
C ALA A 111 2.53 9.64 5.47
N GLY A 112 2.04 8.47 5.87
CA GLY A 112 2.13 7.24 5.09
C GLY A 112 0.94 7.00 4.16
N VAL A 113 1.14 6.11 3.19
CA VAL A 113 0.07 5.51 2.37
C VAL A 113 0.17 4.00 2.46
N ALA A 114 -0.91 3.32 2.80
CA ALA A 114 -0.97 1.85 2.80
C ALA A 114 -1.96 1.38 1.73
N ILE A 115 -1.51 0.54 0.80
CA ILE A 115 -2.29 0.06 -0.35
C ILE A 115 -2.38 -1.48 -0.33
N GLY A 116 -3.60 -1.97 -0.31
CA GLY A 116 -3.93 -3.39 -0.31
C GLY A 116 -4.26 -3.91 1.09
N GLU A 117 -5.07 -4.97 1.13
CA GLU A 117 -5.57 -5.55 2.37
C GLU A 117 -4.44 -5.94 3.32
N GLY A 118 -4.43 -5.39 4.54
CA GLY A 118 -3.41 -5.71 5.53
C GLY A 118 -2.01 -5.16 5.21
N ALA A 119 -1.89 -4.18 4.31
CA ALA A 119 -0.65 -3.40 4.22
C ALA A 119 -0.43 -2.58 5.51
N ALA A 120 0.80 -2.58 6.01
CA ALA A 120 1.18 -1.79 7.18
C ALA A 120 1.37 -0.31 6.79
N LEU A 121 0.84 0.61 7.59
CA LEU A 121 1.07 2.04 7.40
C LEU A 121 2.46 2.40 7.91
N GLU A 122 3.27 3.03 7.06
CA GLU A 122 4.64 3.41 7.35
C GLU A 122 4.84 4.91 7.10
N SER A 123 5.42 5.61 8.07
CA SER A 123 5.59 7.06 8.02
C SER A 123 6.53 7.46 6.87
N GLY A 124 6.08 8.41 6.04
CA GLY A 124 6.82 8.90 4.88
C GLY A 124 6.99 7.88 3.74
N ALA A 125 6.22 6.79 3.74
CA ALA A 125 6.34 5.73 2.75
C ALA A 125 4.99 5.35 2.11
N VAL A 126 5.08 4.81 0.89
CA VAL A 126 3.98 4.07 0.27
C VAL A 126 4.24 2.58 0.50
N SER A 127 3.46 1.99 1.39
CA SER A 127 3.48 0.56 1.67
C SER A 127 2.48 -0.19 0.80
N VAL A 128 2.92 -1.29 0.19
CA VAL A 128 2.09 -2.17 -0.64
C VAL A 128 1.83 -3.54 0.03
N GLY A 129 2.25 -3.71 1.28
CA GLY A 129 2.20 -4.98 2.01
C GLY A 129 2.62 -4.83 3.47
N ASP A 130 2.95 -5.95 4.10
CA ASP A 130 3.52 -5.99 5.44
C ASP A 130 4.64 -7.05 5.45
N SER A 131 5.44 -7.08 6.52
CA SER A 131 6.51 -8.05 6.73
C SER A 131 6.00 -9.48 6.56
N GLY A 132 6.55 -10.21 5.58
CA GLY A 132 6.12 -11.58 5.24
C GLY A 132 4.84 -11.68 4.41
N SER A 133 4.25 -10.55 4.01
CA SER A 133 3.11 -10.44 3.10
C SER A 133 3.35 -9.35 2.05
N GLU A 134 4.55 -9.31 1.49
CA GLU A 134 4.95 -8.35 0.48
C GLU A 134 4.22 -8.59 -0.84
N ARG A 135 3.96 -7.51 -1.58
CA ARG A 135 3.35 -7.56 -2.91
C ARG A 135 4.32 -7.08 -3.97
N ARG A 136 4.22 -7.68 -5.16
CA ARG A 136 4.94 -7.20 -6.34
C ARG A 136 4.26 -5.98 -6.93
N ILE A 137 5.05 -5.00 -7.36
CA ILE A 137 4.61 -3.91 -8.23
C ILE A 137 4.95 -4.33 -9.66
N MET A 138 3.94 -4.48 -10.51
CA MET A 138 4.09 -5.02 -11.86
C MET A 138 3.81 -3.95 -12.92
N HIS A 139 4.33 -4.15 -14.13
CA HIS A 139 4.19 -3.22 -15.26
C HIS A 139 4.83 -1.84 -15.01
N VAL A 140 5.94 -1.83 -14.28
CA VAL A 140 6.78 -0.63 -14.07
C VAL A 140 7.70 -0.47 -15.28
N ALA A 141 7.65 0.70 -15.93
CA ALA A 141 8.60 1.04 -16.98
C ALA A 141 9.99 1.32 -16.39
N ASP A 142 11.03 1.16 -17.21
CA ASP A 142 12.41 1.42 -16.79
C ASP A 142 12.59 2.86 -16.30
N GLY A 143 13.27 3.03 -15.17
CA GLY A 143 13.55 4.33 -14.58
C GLY A 143 14.54 5.13 -15.44
N VAL A 144 14.34 6.44 -15.48
CA VAL A 144 15.16 7.39 -16.25
C VAL A 144 15.85 8.38 -15.33
N ASP A 145 15.11 8.93 -14.35
CA ASP A 145 15.62 9.91 -13.41
C ASP A 145 16.18 9.25 -12.13
N PRO A 146 17.04 9.94 -11.35
CA PRO A 146 17.67 9.37 -10.16
C PRO A 146 16.70 8.92 -9.04
N SER A 147 15.46 9.40 -9.07
CA SER A 147 14.40 9.07 -8.11
C SER A 147 13.41 8.02 -8.61
N ASP A 148 13.62 7.47 -9.80
CA ASP A 148 12.73 6.46 -10.36
C ASP A 148 13.00 5.08 -9.75
N ALA A 149 11.98 4.23 -9.75
CA ALA A 149 12.15 2.83 -9.40
C ALA A 149 12.95 2.10 -10.49
N ALA A 150 14.02 1.40 -10.10
CA ALA A 150 14.73 0.52 -11.00
C ALA A 150 13.94 -0.77 -11.25
N THR A 151 13.84 -1.21 -12.51
CA THR A 151 13.20 -2.48 -12.86
C THR A 151 14.19 -3.64 -12.77
N LEU A 152 13.67 -4.88 -12.73
CA LEU A 152 14.52 -6.07 -12.81
C LEU A 152 15.31 -6.12 -14.14
N GLY A 153 14.74 -5.63 -15.24
CA GLY A 153 15.43 -5.59 -16.53
C GLY A 153 16.66 -4.67 -16.52
N GLN A 154 16.58 -3.52 -15.86
CA GLN A 154 17.74 -2.63 -15.68
C GLN A 154 18.82 -3.26 -14.79
N MET A 155 18.42 -4.00 -13.74
CA MET A 155 19.35 -4.73 -12.88
C MET A 155 20.07 -5.86 -13.64
N ASP A 156 19.34 -6.66 -14.42
CA ASP A 156 19.91 -7.74 -15.23
C ASP A 156 20.90 -7.19 -16.28
N ALA A 157 20.55 -6.09 -16.94
CA ALA A 157 21.46 -5.40 -17.87
C ALA A 157 22.74 -4.91 -17.17
N ALA A 158 22.64 -4.33 -15.97
CA ALA A 158 23.81 -3.92 -15.20
C ALA A 158 24.69 -5.11 -14.79
N VAL A 159 24.08 -6.23 -14.38
CA VAL A 159 24.80 -7.48 -14.06
C VAL A 159 25.51 -8.04 -15.29
N ASP A 160 24.91 -7.97 -16.48
CA ASP A 160 25.52 -8.46 -17.71
C ASP A 160 26.72 -7.61 -18.15
N VAL A 161 26.67 -6.27 -17.95
CA VAL A 161 27.84 -5.40 -18.12
C VAL A 161 28.98 -5.81 -17.19
N LEU A 162 28.70 -6.00 -15.90
CA LEU A 162 29.71 -6.43 -14.93
C LEU A 162 30.33 -7.78 -15.28
N ARG A 163 29.52 -8.74 -15.74
CA ARG A 163 30.01 -10.06 -16.18
C ARG A 163 30.95 -9.94 -17.38
N ALA A 164 30.66 -9.06 -18.32
CA ALA A 164 31.50 -8.82 -19.49
C ALA A 164 32.86 -8.21 -19.09
N ASP A 165 32.85 -7.22 -18.20
CA ASP A 165 34.07 -6.58 -17.70
C ASP A 165 34.97 -7.57 -16.96
N VAL A 166 34.39 -8.38 -16.05
CA VAL A 166 35.13 -9.43 -15.33
C VAL A 166 35.70 -10.47 -16.30
N ALA A 167 34.95 -10.85 -17.33
CA ALA A 167 35.44 -11.79 -18.34
C ALA A 167 36.62 -11.21 -19.14
N ALA A 168 36.61 -9.91 -19.43
CA ALA A 168 37.69 -9.23 -20.12
C ALA A 168 38.96 -9.13 -19.25
N GLU A 169 38.80 -8.78 -17.98
CA GLU A 169 39.90 -8.73 -17.00
C GLU A 169 40.53 -10.12 -16.83
N LEU A 170 39.71 -11.16 -16.62
CA LEU A 170 40.21 -12.54 -16.48
C LEU A 170 40.96 -13.02 -17.73
N ALA A 171 40.54 -12.60 -18.93
CA ALA A 171 41.24 -12.94 -20.16
C ALA A 171 42.61 -12.25 -20.25
N ALA A 172 42.72 -11.00 -19.80
CA ALA A 172 43.97 -10.26 -19.76
C ALA A 172 44.95 -10.86 -18.74
N ASP A 173 44.47 -11.15 -17.53
CA ASP A 173 45.26 -11.81 -16.49
C ASP A 173 45.77 -13.18 -16.94
N ARG A 174 44.91 -13.95 -17.62
CA ARG A 174 45.31 -15.24 -18.18
C ARG A 174 46.42 -15.09 -19.23
N ALA A 175 46.32 -14.11 -20.11
CA ALA A 175 47.35 -13.87 -21.12
C ALA A 175 48.70 -13.46 -20.48
N GLU A 176 48.65 -12.65 -19.42
CA GLU A 176 49.83 -12.27 -18.64
C GLU A 176 50.46 -13.48 -17.94
N ILE A 177 49.66 -14.33 -17.29
CA ILE A 177 50.13 -15.57 -16.67
C ILE A 177 50.76 -16.50 -17.72
N ASP A 178 50.13 -16.67 -18.88
CA ASP A 178 50.65 -17.50 -19.97
C ASP A 178 52.01 -16.97 -20.47
N ALA A 179 52.18 -15.64 -20.55
CA ALA A 179 53.45 -15.01 -20.92
C ALA A 179 54.54 -15.23 -19.86
N GLN A 180 54.21 -15.10 -18.57
CA GLN A 180 55.15 -15.35 -17.47
C GLN A 180 55.60 -16.81 -17.42
N ILE A 181 54.67 -17.75 -17.69
CA ILE A 181 54.99 -19.19 -17.77
C ILE A 181 56.00 -19.44 -18.89
N SER A 182 55.80 -18.87 -20.08
CA SER A 182 56.72 -19.03 -21.21
C SER A 182 58.11 -18.46 -20.89
N ALA A 183 58.17 -17.25 -20.31
CA ALA A 183 59.45 -16.64 -19.94
C ALA A 183 60.21 -17.48 -18.89
N THR A 184 59.48 -18.07 -17.94
CA THR A 184 60.08 -18.96 -16.93
C THR A 184 60.59 -20.25 -17.56
N GLN A 185 59.88 -20.81 -18.55
CA GLN A 185 60.33 -21.98 -19.30
C GLN A 185 61.62 -21.68 -20.07
N ASP A 186 61.70 -20.54 -20.75
CA ASP A 186 62.91 -20.09 -21.45
C ASP A 186 64.10 -19.95 -20.47
N GLU A 187 63.88 -19.42 -19.27
CA GLU A 187 64.92 -19.31 -18.24
C GLU A 187 65.39 -20.69 -17.74
N ILE A 188 64.46 -21.64 -17.53
CA ILE A 188 64.78 -23.01 -17.13
C ILE A 188 65.59 -23.71 -18.23
N ASP A 189 65.22 -23.56 -19.50
CA ASP A 189 65.95 -24.16 -20.63
C ASP A 189 67.37 -23.60 -20.72
N ALA A 190 67.53 -22.28 -20.53
CA ALA A 190 68.84 -21.65 -20.50
C ALA A 190 69.71 -22.12 -19.32
N LEU A 191 69.11 -22.30 -18.14
CA LEU A 191 69.82 -22.84 -16.97
C LEU A 191 70.23 -24.29 -17.16
N THR A 192 69.37 -25.11 -17.75
CA THR A 192 69.67 -26.51 -18.12
C THR A 192 70.87 -26.56 -19.06
N ALA A 193 70.86 -25.77 -20.14
CA ALA A 193 71.98 -25.72 -21.09
C ALA A 193 73.29 -25.26 -20.44
N ARG A 194 73.23 -24.32 -19.49
CA ARG A 194 74.40 -23.88 -18.72
C ARG A 194 74.94 -24.98 -17.79
N LEU A 195 74.05 -25.78 -17.21
CA LEU A 195 74.42 -26.94 -16.40
C LEU A 195 75.16 -27.97 -17.26
N ASP A 196 74.60 -28.33 -18.42
CA ASP A 196 75.21 -29.30 -19.35
C ASP A 196 76.61 -28.84 -19.82
N ALA A 197 76.76 -27.54 -20.09
CA ALA A 197 78.05 -26.96 -20.45
C ALA A 197 79.07 -27.01 -19.30
N LEU A 198 78.63 -26.79 -18.06
CA LEU A 198 79.48 -26.91 -16.87
C LEU A 198 79.91 -28.36 -16.63
N GLU A 199 78.99 -29.31 -16.75
CA GLU A 199 79.27 -30.76 -16.65
C GLU A 199 80.36 -31.15 -17.67
N THR A 200 80.15 -30.78 -18.93
CA THR A 200 81.14 -30.99 -20.01
C THR A 200 82.50 -30.36 -19.70
N THR A 201 82.53 -29.17 -19.10
CA THR A 201 83.77 -28.45 -18.77
C THR A 201 84.54 -29.08 -17.62
N LEU A 202 83.82 -29.61 -16.62
CA LEU A 202 84.40 -30.22 -15.43
C LEU A 202 84.84 -31.67 -15.67
N GLY A 203 84.42 -32.29 -16.78
CA GLY A 203 84.76 -33.67 -17.12
C GLY A 203 84.20 -34.68 -16.11
N ILE A 204 83.12 -34.30 -15.42
CA ILE A 204 82.30 -35.14 -14.55
C ILE A 204 81.00 -35.50 -15.25
#